data_AF-A0AAN6UU03-F1
#
_entry.id   AF-A0AAN6UU03-F1
#
_cell.length_a   1.000
_cell.length_b   1.000
_cell.length_c   1.000
_cell.angle_alpha   90.00
_cell.angle_beta   90.00
_cell.angle_gamma   90.00
#
_symmetry.space_group_name_H-M   'P 1'
#
loop_
_entity.id
_entity.type
_entity.pdbx_description
1 polymer ?
#
loop_
_entity_poly.entity_id
_entity_poly.type
_entity_poly.pdbx_seq_one_letter_code
_entity_poly.pdbx_strand_id
1 'polypeptide(L)'
;QAGQKALVEPFIQNYQKFNSNTGWKDDRGAWPQVMQALSHFSYHASGGNHVLCDLRGGIYQHELVLSDPVILSRTGDYGVTDLGRDGISSFFSQHDCNQYCRPNWTKPANPWLHFNPVPGTTMLRRTVPTAASRPSDTRDYRNW
;
A
#
# COMPACT_ATOMS: atom_id res chain seq x y z
N GLN A 1 -14.13 -23.85 7.64
CA GLN A 1 -13.01 -24.62 8.20
C GLN A 1 -12.69 -24.06 9.58
N ALA A 2 -12.67 -24.87 10.63
CA ALA A 2 -12.21 -24.44 11.96
C ALA A 2 -10.67 -24.36 11.98
N GLY A 3 -10.10 -23.40 12.73
CA GLY A 3 -8.65 -23.27 12.94
C GLY A 3 -7.91 -22.28 12.03
N GLN A 4 -8.61 -21.50 11.19
CA GLN A 4 -7.98 -20.42 10.42
C GLN A 4 -7.93 -19.11 11.22
N LYS A 5 -6.83 -18.37 11.08
CA LYS A 5 -6.71 -17.01 11.62
C LYS A 5 -7.35 -16.02 10.65
N ALA A 6 -8.11 -15.07 11.19
CA ALA A 6 -8.69 -13.97 10.43
C ALA A 6 -8.32 -12.65 11.08
N LEU A 7 -8.15 -11.61 10.25
CA LEU A 7 -8.19 -10.23 10.69
C LEU A 7 -9.62 -9.74 10.52
N VAL A 8 -10.15 -9.04 11.52
CA VAL A 8 -11.51 -8.51 11.53
C VAL A 8 -11.44 -7.05 11.94
N GLU A 9 -12.10 -6.20 11.18
CA GLU A 9 -12.23 -4.78 11.44
C GLU A 9 -13.71 -4.34 11.31
N PRO A 10 -14.10 -3.18 11.87
CA PRO A 10 -15.43 -2.64 11.67
C PRO A 10 -15.77 -2.43 10.19
N PHE A 11 -17.03 -2.66 9.81
CA PHE A 11 -17.47 -2.44 8.44
C PHE A 11 -17.41 -0.96 8.05
N ILE A 12 -16.79 -0.66 6.91
CA ILE A 12 -16.65 0.70 6.39
C ILE A 12 -17.68 0.95 5.29
N GLN A 13 -18.57 1.92 5.50
CA GLN A 13 -19.53 2.38 4.49
C GLN A 13 -18.88 3.31 3.46
N ASN A 14 -19.47 3.38 2.26
CA ASN A 14 -19.02 4.25 1.16
C ASN A 14 -17.52 4.07 0.82
N TYR A 15 -17.10 2.82 0.78
CA TYR A 15 -15.72 2.45 0.53
C TYR A 15 -15.24 2.90 -0.84
N GLN A 16 -14.14 3.62 -0.87
CA GLN A 16 -13.51 4.09 -2.11
C GLN A 16 -11.99 3.99 -2.00
N LYS A 17 -11.33 3.93 -3.15
CA LYS A 17 -9.88 3.91 -3.26
C LYS A 17 -9.39 5.20 -3.89
N PHE A 18 -8.39 5.82 -3.27
CA PHE A 18 -7.92 7.15 -3.62
C PHE A 18 -6.62 7.13 -4.40
N ASN A 19 -5.72 6.19 -4.08
CA ASN A 19 -4.50 5.95 -4.82
C ASN A 19 -4.04 4.49 -4.69
N SER A 20 -2.98 4.10 -5.40
CA SER A 20 -2.39 2.76 -5.33
C SER A 20 -0.89 2.79 -5.10
N ASN A 21 -0.32 1.64 -4.78
CA ASN A 21 1.13 1.47 -4.63
C ASN A 21 1.91 1.46 -5.95
N THR A 22 1.23 1.55 -7.10
CA THR A 22 1.84 1.72 -8.44
C THR A 22 1.74 3.16 -8.95
N GLY A 23 1.18 4.09 -8.16
CA GLY A 23 1.02 5.50 -8.55
C GLY A 23 -0.29 5.82 -9.26
N TRP A 24 -1.24 4.88 -9.36
CA TRP A 24 -2.60 5.25 -9.79
C TRP A 24 -3.22 6.19 -8.76
N LYS A 25 -3.99 7.16 -9.24
CA LYS A 25 -4.72 8.12 -8.42
C LYS A 25 -6.13 8.29 -8.97
N ASP A 26 -7.09 8.44 -8.07
CA ASP A 26 -8.41 8.93 -8.46
C ASP A 26 -8.31 10.46 -8.64
N ASP A 27 -8.81 10.97 -9.75
CA ASP A 27 -8.80 12.41 -10.05
C ASP A 27 -10.16 13.08 -9.75
N ARG A 28 -11.10 12.35 -9.13
CA ARG A 28 -12.47 12.81 -8.90
C ARG A 28 -12.64 13.43 -7.51
N GLY A 29 -12.66 14.75 -7.47
CA GLY A 29 -13.04 15.52 -6.28
C GLY A 29 -11.88 15.81 -5.32
N ALA A 30 -12.20 16.44 -4.20
CA ALA A 30 -11.19 16.96 -3.27
C ALA A 30 -10.50 15.87 -2.44
N TRP A 31 -11.22 14.81 -2.07
CA TRP A 31 -10.69 13.78 -1.18
C TRP A 31 -9.50 13.00 -1.75
N PRO A 32 -9.50 12.57 -3.02
CA PRO A 32 -8.30 12.01 -3.63
C PRO A 32 -7.09 12.98 -3.63
N GLN A 33 -7.32 14.29 -3.81
CA GLN A 33 -6.25 15.29 -3.72
C GLN A 33 -5.66 15.40 -2.31
N VAL A 34 -6.52 15.34 -1.28
CA VAL A 34 -6.09 15.27 0.13
C VAL A 34 -5.26 14.01 0.37
N MET A 35 -5.68 12.86 -0.16
CA MET A 35 -4.93 11.60 -0.02
C MET A 35 -3.59 11.63 -0.74
N GLN A 36 -3.51 12.25 -1.92
CA GLN A 36 -2.24 12.50 -2.60
C GLN A 36 -1.29 13.35 -1.75
N ALA A 37 -1.80 14.40 -1.10
CA ALA A 37 -1.02 15.23 -0.21
C ALA A 37 -0.59 14.49 1.07
N LEU A 38 -1.44 13.63 1.64
CA LEU A 38 -1.08 12.78 2.78
C LEU A 38 0.07 11.82 2.44
N SER A 39 0.02 11.19 1.27
CA SER A 39 1.11 10.36 0.77
C SER A 39 2.40 11.17 0.57
N HIS A 40 2.35 12.36 -0.02
CA HIS A 40 3.51 13.24 -0.15
C HIS A 40 4.05 13.68 1.23
N PHE A 41 3.18 14.06 2.15
CA PHE A 41 3.55 14.42 3.52
C PHE A 41 4.31 13.28 4.22
N SER A 42 3.88 12.03 4.06
CA SER A 42 4.56 10.88 4.68
C SER A 42 6.01 10.70 4.19
N TYR A 43 6.26 11.01 2.92
CA TYR A 43 7.62 11.05 2.36
C TYR A 43 8.45 12.15 2.99
N HIS A 44 7.89 13.35 3.08
CA HIS A 44 8.56 14.47 3.70
C HIS A 44 8.88 14.22 5.17
N ALA A 45 7.87 13.83 5.95
CA ALA A 45 7.96 13.59 7.39
C ALA A 45 8.96 12.47 7.73
N SER A 46 9.12 11.48 6.84
CA SER A 46 10.07 10.38 7.02
C SER A 46 11.49 10.68 6.53
N GLY A 47 11.79 11.91 6.10
CA GLY A 47 13.09 12.25 5.52
C GLY A 47 13.35 11.54 4.19
N GLY A 48 12.29 11.25 3.43
CA GLY A 48 12.34 10.58 2.14
C GLY A 48 12.46 9.05 2.21
N ASN A 49 12.17 8.43 3.35
CA ASN A 49 12.34 6.99 3.54
C ASN A 49 11.09 6.16 3.25
N HIS A 50 9.89 6.74 3.40
CA HIS A 50 8.62 6.01 3.32
C HIS A 50 7.56 6.79 2.54
N VAL A 51 6.68 6.09 1.82
CA VAL A 51 5.43 6.65 1.29
C VAL A 51 4.27 5.80 1.80
N LEU A 52 3.35 6.42 2.52
CA LEU A 52 2.04 5.87 2.85
C LEU A 52 1.15 6.03 1.62
N CYS A 53 0.78 4.93 0.98
CA CYS A 53 -0.04 4.93 -0.23
C CYS A 53 -1.08 3.81 -0.18
N ASP A 54 -1.68 3.53 -1.33
CA ASP A 54 -2.75 2.56 -1.47
C ASP A 54 -3.98 2.90 -0.61
N LEU A 55 -4.15 4.20 -0.37
CA LEU A 55 -5.11 4.79 0.54
C LEU A 55 -6.52 4.51 0.04
N ARG A 56 -7.34 3.96 0.95
CA ARG A 56 -8.71 3.54 0.69
C ARG A 56 -9.50 3.50 1.99
N GLY A 57 -10.81 3.65 1.89
CA GLY A 57 -11.71 3.60 3.03
C GLY A 57 -12.96 4.44 2.83
N GLY A 58 -13.55 4.87 3.94
CA GLY A 58 -14.85 5.53 3.99
C GLY A 58 -14.76 6.98 4.45
N ILE A 59 -15.61 7.81 3.87
CA ILE A 59 -15.73 9.23 4.23
C ILE A 59 -17.06 9.43 4.92
N TYR A 60 -17.00 9.92 6.15
CA TYR A 60 -18.15 10.22 6.98
C TYR A 60 -18.23 11.72 7.22
N GLN A 61 -19.33 12.17 7.83
CA GLN A 61 -19.61 13.60 8.02
C GLN A 61 -18.52 14.33 8.83
N HIS A 62 -17.89 13.65 9.80
CA HIS A 62 -16.93 14.26 10.73
C HIS A 62 -15.59 13.52 10.77
N GLU A 63 -15.42 12.47 10.00
CA GLU A 63 -14.21 11.65 10.05
C GLU A 63 -13.96 10.94 8.73
N LEU A 64 -12.73 10.45 8.60
CA LEU A 64 -12.28 9.65 7.50
C LEU A 64 -11.62 8.40 8.07
N VAL A 65 -12.11 7.23 7.66
CA VAL A 65 -11.61 5.93 8.11
C VAL A 65 -10.87 5.30 6.96
N LEU A 66 -9.57 5.06 7.14
CA LEU A 66 -8.72 4.36 6.17
C LEU A 66 -8.44 2.93 6.64
N SER A 67 -8.37 2.00 5.70
CA SER A 67 -7.99 0.61 5.95
C SER A 67 -7.00 0.12 4.90
N ASP A 68 -6.24 -0.92 5.23
CA ASP A 68 -5.26 -1.59 4.38
C ASP A 68 -4.25 -0.67 3.65
N PRO A 69 -3.59 0.30 4.34
CA PRO A 69 -2.59 1.11 3.68
C PRO A 69 -1.36 0.29 3.30
N VAL A 70 -0.65 0.75 2.27
CA VAL A 70 0.69 0.24 1.91
C VAL A 70 1.74 1.24 2.34
N ILE A 71 2.85 0.72 2.86
CA ILE A 71 4.07 1.49 3.09
C ILE A 71 5.07 1.08 2.01
N LEU A 72 5.41 2.01 1.12
CA LEU A 72 6.56 1.88 0.26
C LEU A 72 7.78 2.37 1.03
N SER A 73 8.83 1.56 1.16
CA SER A 73 10.05 1.98 1.85
C SER A 73 11.28 1.92 0.94
N ARG A 74 12.34 2.63 1.30
CA ARG A 74 13.61 2.52 0.57
C ARG A 74 14.27 1.15 0.67
N THR A 75 13.86 0.33 1.64
CA THR A 75 14.43 -0.98 1.98
C THR A 75 13.55 -2.15 1.56
N GLY A 76 12.25 -1.94 1.34
CA GLY A 76 11.32 -3.01 0.98
C GLY A 76 10.90 -3.86 2.19
N ASP A 77 10.84 -3.30 3.40
CA ASP A 77 10.66 -4.10 4.62
C ASP A 77 9.20 -4.35 5.00
N TYR A 78 8.23 -3.69 4.35
CA TYR A 78 6.81 -3.72 4.76
C TYR A 78 5.97 -4.76 3.99
N GLY A 79 6.57 -5.91 3.68
CA GLY A 79 5.88 -7.05 3.09
C GLY A 79 5.84 -7.05 1.56
N VAL A 80 4.93 -7.83 0.99
CA VAL A 80 4.86 -8.06 -0.47
C VAL A 80 4.29 -6.87 -1.24
N THR A 81 3.57 -5.97 -0.59
CA THR A 81 2.99 -4.77 -1.22
C THR A 81 3.96 -3.58 -1.24
N ASP A 82 5.08 -3.67 -0.51
CA ASP A 82 6.16 -2.71 -0.54
C ASP A 82 6.99 -2.88 -1.82
N LEU A 83 6.72 -2.03 -2.82
CA LEU A 83 7.42 -2.03 -4.11
C LEU A 83 8.78 -1.31 -4.05
N GLY A 84 9.26 -0.98 -2.85
CA GLY A 84 10.58 -0.41 -2.64
C GLY A 84 10.73 0.99 -3.22
N ARG A 85 11.98 1.33 -3.59
CA ARG A 85 12.34 2.60 -4.22
C ARG A 85 11.63 2.81 -5.56
N ASP A 86 11.43 1.75 -6.32
CA ASP A 86 10.76 1.81 -7.63
C ASP A 86 9.27 2.16 -7.45
N GLY A 87 8.65 1.69 -6.36
CA GLY A 87 7.31 2.09 -5.94
C GLY A 87 7.26 3.58 -5.60
N ILE A 88 8.21 4.05 -4.77
CA ILE A 88 8.31 5.47 -4.39
C ILE A 88 8.48 6.33 -5.65
N SER A 89 9.40 5.96 -6.54
CA SER A 89 9.66 6.64 -7.81
C SER A 89 8.39 6.68 -8.67
N SER A 90 7.71 5.54 -8.83
CA SER A 90 6.47 5.46 -9.63
C SER A 90 5.35 6.30 -9.04
N PHE A 91 5.15 6.28 -7.71
CA PHE A 91 4.18 7.15 -7.03
C PHE A 91 4.45 8.62 -7.34
N PHE A 92 5.69 9.08 -7.15
CA PHE A 92 6.05 10.48 -7.39
C PHE A 92 6.11 10.86 -8.87
N SER A 93 6.27 9.89 -9.78
CA SER A 93 6.19 10.15 -11.23
C SER A 93 4.77 10.48 -11.69
N GLN A 94 3.77 10.05 -10.91
CA GLN A 94 2.35 10.32 -11.14
C GLN A 94 1.79 11.41 -10.20
N HIS A 95 2.57 11.86 -9.22
CA HIS A 95 2.11 12.82 -8.23
C HIS A 95 2.31 14.26 -8.71
N ASP A 96 1.21 15.00 -8.81
CA ASP A 96 1.21 16.44 -8.96
C ASP A 96 0.90 17.09 -7.61
N CYS A 97 1.78 17.96 -7.14
CA CYS A 97 1.50 18.73 -5.93
C CYS A 97 0.24 19.57 -6.15
N ASN A 98 -0.68 19.51 -5.20
CA ASN A 98 -1.94 20.25 -5.24
C ASN A 98 -2.04 21.24 -4.07
N GLN A 99 -3.19 21.89 -3.91
CA GLN A 99 -3.43 22.91 -2.88
C GLN A 99 -3.22 22.43 -1.43
N TYR A 100 -3.23 21.12 -1.18
CA TYR A 100 -3.01 20.52 0.14
C TYR A 100 -1.53 20.16 0.39
N CYS A 101 -0.69 20.18 -0.65
CA CYS A 101 0.75 20.01 -0.52
C CYS A 101 1.41 21.31 -0.05
N ARG A 102 2.53 21.22 0.68
CA ARG A 102 3.33 22.39 1.03
C ARG A 102 4.57 22.51 0.12
N PRO A 103 4.91 23.71 -0.37
CA PRO A 103 6.07 23.91 -1.25
C PRO A 103 7.41 23.47 -0.65
N ASN A 104 7.54 23.49 0.68
CA ASN A 104 8.75 23.10 1.39
C ASN A 104 8.86 21.58 1.65
N TRP A 105 7.88 20.79 1.22
CA TRP A 105 7.96 19.34 1.35
C TRP A 105 8.92 18.74 0.34
N THR A 106 9.79 17.87 0.83
CA THR A 106 10.75 17.15 0.02
C THR A 106 10.05 16.16 -0.92
N LYS A 107 10.65 15.91 -2.07
CA LYS A 107 10.22 14.91 -3.06
C LYS A 107 11.46 14.33 -3.76
N PRO A 108 11.38 13.12 -4.35
CA PRO A 108 12.48 12.56 -5.14
C PRO A 108 12.90 13.51 -6.27
N ALA A 109 14.19 13.59 -6.56
CA ALA A 109 14.68 14.25 -7.76
C ALA A 109 14.42 13.33 -8.96
N ASN A 110 13.74 13.83 -9.99
CA ASN A 110 13.48 13.15 -11.26
C ASN A 110 12.86 11.73 -11.11
N PRO A 111 11.66 11.62 -10.52
CA PRO A 111 10.97 10.33 -10.43
C PRO A 111 10.64 9.77 -11.83
N TRP A 112 10.72 8.44 -11.97
CA TRP A 112 10.42 7.73 -13.21
C TRP A 112 9.38 6.64 -12.98
N LEU A 113 8.66 6.28 -14.04
CA LEU A 113 7.58 5.30 -13.97
C LEU A 113 8.15 3.87 -14.15
N HIS A 114 8.24 3.11 -13.06
CA HIS A 114 8.69 1.71 -13.08
C HIS A 114 7.54 0.71 -13.17
N PHE A 115 6.36 1.10 -12.67
CA PHE A 115 5.15 0.28 -12.68
C PHE A 115 4.04 1.00 -13.45
N ASN A 116 3.28 0.25 -14.26
CA ASN A 116 2.07 0.81 -14.87
C ASN A 116 1.06 1.17 -13.76
N PRO A 117 0.52 2.40 -13.73
CA PRO A 117 -0.44 2.81 -12.72
C PRO A 117 -1.73 1.99 -12.86
N VAL A 118 -2.07 1.22 -11.84
CA VAL A 118 -3.32 0.44 -11.79
C VAL A 118 -4.09 0.71 -10.50
N PRO A 119 -5.44 0.66 -10.54
CA PRO A 119 -6.26 0.81 -9.33
C PRO A 119 -6.06 -0.33 -8.33
N GLY A 120 -5.55 -1.50 -8.73
CA GLY A 120 -5.30 -2.62 -7.82
C GLY A 120 -4.07 -2.42 -6.93
N THR A 121 -3.93 -3.26 -5.89
CA THR A 121 -2.67 -3.38 -5.15
C THR A 121 -1.75 -4.34 -5.89
N THR A 122 -0.55 -3.90 -6.24
CA THR A 122 0.47 -4.79 -6.80
C THR A 122 1.25 -5.45 -5.66
N MET A 123 1.53 -6.75 -5.81
CA MET A 123 2.33 -7.53 -4.87
C MET A 123 3.59 -8.06 -5.55
N LEU A 124 4.75 -7.86 -4.95
CA LEU A 124 5.98 -8.54 -5.32
C LEU A 124 5.86 -10.02 -4.99
N ARG A 125 6.13 -10.88 -5.97
CA ARG A 125 6.31 -12.32 -5.71
C ARG A 125 7.62 -12.52 -4.96
N ARG A 126 7.54 -12.66 -3.63
CA ARG A 126 8.63 -13.26 -2.86
C ARG A 126 8.44 -14.77 -2.92
N THR A 127 9.29 -15.45 -3.67
CA THR A 127 9.43 -16.90 -3.55
C THR A 127 10.11 -17.16 -2.21
N VAL A 128 9.35 -17.12 -1.12
CA VAL A 128 9.81 -17.63 0.17
C VAL A 128 9.53 -19.13 0.13
N PRO A 129 10.55 -20.01 0.20
CA PRO A 129 10.31 -21.43 0.34
C PRO A 129 9.43 -21.65 1.57
N THR A 130 8.16 -22.01 1.35
CA THR A 130 7.30 -22.43 2.44
C THR A 130 7.77 -23.79 2.94
N ALA A 131 7.91 -23.96 4.25
CA ALA A 131 8.13 -25.27 4.84
C ALA A 131 7.06 -26.26 4.35
N ALA A 132 7.46 -27.52 4.11
CA ALA A 132 6.52 -28.56 3.72
C ALA A 132 5.37 -28.61 4.73
N SER A 133 4.14 -28.58 4.23
CA SER A 133 2.92 -28.61 5.06
C SER A 133 2.74 -29.94 5.82
N ARG A 134 3.56 -30.96 5.52
CA ARG A 134 3.57 -32.26 6.19
C ARG A 134 4.98 -32.54 6.71
N PRO A 135 5.13 -32.93 8.00
CA PRO A 135 6.37 -33.53 8.49
C PRO A 135 6.70 -34.77 7.66
N SER A 136 8.00 -35.01 7.42
CA SER A 136 8.50 -36.11 6.58
C SER A 136 8.17 -37.52 7.09
N ASP A 137 7.62 -37.63 8.31
CA ASP A 137 7.71 -38.86 9.11
C ASP A 137 6.37 -39.29 9.74
N THR A 138 5.24 -39.09 9.05
CA THR A 138 4.02 -39.83 9.40
C THR A 138 4.10 -41.23 8.78
N ARG A 139 4.68 -42.19 9.52
CA ARG A 139 4.46 -43.62 9.25
C ARG A 139 2.97 -43.91 9.38
N ASP A 140 2.34 -44.18 8.25
CA ASP A 140 0.96 -44.65 8.17
C ASP A 140 0.91 -46.06 8.77
N TYR A 141 0.61 -46.18 10.06
CA TYR A 141 0.29 -47.47 10.68
C TYR A 141 -1.09 -47.90 10.21
N ARG A 142 -1.15 -48.45 8.99
CA ARG A 142 -2.28 -49.30 8.57
C ARG A 142 -1.98 -50.73 9.00
N ASN A 143 -2.42 -51.08 10.20
CA ASN A 143 -2.72 -52.46 10.59
C ASN A 143 -4.01 -52.41 11.42
N TRP A 144 -5.09 -52.92 10.81
CA TRP A 144 -6.09 -53.89 11.27
C TRP A 144 -7.32 -53.74 10.36
#